data_AF-A0A3D2MCT3-F1
#
_entry.id   AF-A0A3D2MCT3-F1
#
_cell.length_a   1.000
_cell.length_b   1.000
_cell.length_c   1.000
_cell.angle_alpha   90.00
_cell.angle_beta   90.00
_cell.angle_gamma   90.00
#
_symmetry.space_group_name_H-M   'P 1'
#
loop_
_entity.id
_entity.type
_entity.pdbx_description
1 polymer ?
#
loop_
_entity_poly.entity_id
_entity_poly.type
_entity_poly.pdbx_seq_one_letter_code
_entity_poly.pdbx_strand_id
1 'polypeptide(L)'
;SYGLTTLRTRHVAVQGAAIRFQFRGKSGVEHQVTLRNQRLARIMRRCMELPGQHLFQYLDENGTRHPVSSSDVNQFIQQMTGGDFTAKDYRTWAGSALALEYLRKREWQPEAVARHNLVETVKEVSRQLGNTPAVCRQCYIHPDVFEAFASGELARLPRARKRKWLSGEEVTLLNFLTERNPA
;
A
#
# COMPACT_ATOMS: atom_id res chain seq x y z
N SER A 1 -11.44 4.10 16.09
CA SER A 1 -10.81 4.29 14.77
C SER A 1 -11.20 3.14 13.86
N TYR A 2 -11.15 3.32 12.54
CA TYR A 2 -11.51 2.30 11.55
C TYR A 2 -10.30 1.89 10.70
N GLY A 3 -10.26 0.63 10.29
CA GLY A 3 -9.39 0.08 9.26
C GLY A 3 -10.25 -0.51 8.13
N LEU A 4 -9.64 -1.05 7.08
CA LEU A 4 -10.36 -1.49 5.88
C LEU A 4 -11.49 -2.49 6.20
N THR A 5 -11.21 -3.53 6.98
CA THR A 5 -12.18 -4.57 7.37
C THR A 5 -13.21 -4.10 8.39
N THR A 6 -12.96 -2.99 9.08
CA THR A 6 -13.90 -2.43 10.07
C THR A 6 -14.68 -1.23 9.54
N LEU A 7 -14.53 -0.91 8.25
CA LEU A 7 -15.36 0.12 7.60
C LEU A 7 -16.84 -0.23 7.71
N ARG A 8 -17.65 0.83 7.82
CA ARG A 8 -19.10 0.76 7.84
C ARG A 8 -19.66 1.33 6.55
N THR A 9 -20.87 0.92 6.18
CA THR A 9 -21.56 1.39 4.96
C THR A 9 -21.60 2.92 4.87
N ARG A 10 -21.85 3.60 6.00
CA ARG A 10 -21.86 5.08 6.09
C ARG A 10 -20.52 5.76 5.74
N HIS A 11 -19.40 5.04 5.78
CA HIS A 11 -18.09 5.58 5.44
C HIS A 11 -17.84 5.58 3.92
N VAL A 12 -18.77 5.07 3.12
CA VAL A 12 -18.58 4.89 1.68
C VAL A 12 -19.74 5.48 0.90
N ALA A 13 -19.40 6.26 -0.12
CA ALA A 13 -20.33 6.71 -1.15
C ALA A 13 -19.88 6.21 -2.51
N VAL A 14 -20.79 5.66 -3.31
CA VAL A 14 -20.52 5.18 -4.66
C VAL A 14 -21.37 5.95 -5.66
N GLN A 15 -20.73 6.60 -6.64
CA GLN A 15 -21.38 7.37 -7.71
C GLN A 15 -20.73 7.00 -9.05
N GLY A 16 -21.47 6.30 -9.93
CA GLY A 16 -20.92 5.76 -11.17
C GLY A 16 -19.72 4.85 -10.90
N ALA A 17 -18.57 5.18 -11.47
CA ALA A 17 -17.30 4.49 -11.22
C ALA A 17 -16.53 5.00 -9.99
N ALA A 18 -16.95 6.13 -9.41
CA ALA A 18 -16.27 6.75 -8.27
C ALA A 18 -16.72 6.12 -6.96
N ILE A 19 -15.75 5.81 -6.10
CA ILE A 19 -15.96 5.29 -4.74
C ILE A 19 -15.20 6.23 -3.81
N ARG A 20 -15.92 6.88 -2.89
CA ARG A 20 -15.36 7.79 -1.91
C ARG A 20 -15.45 7.14 -0.54
N PHE A 21 -14.31 6.99 0.11
CA PHE A 21 -14.18 6.63 1.51
C PHE A 21 -13.98 7.87 2.35
N GLN A 22 -14.70 7.97 3.46
CA GLN A 22 -14.51 8.98 4.50
C GLN A 22 -14.66 8.34 5.87
N PHE A 23 -13.57 8.29 6.65
CA PHE A 23 -13.56 7.66 7.97
C PHE A 23 -12.40 8.14 8.84
N ARG A 24 -12.58 7.99 10.15
CA ARG A 24 -11.55 8.27 11.15
C ARG A 24 -10.68 7.04 11.43
N GLY A 25 -9.46 7.04 10.92
CA GLY A 25 -8.47 5.96 10.98
C GLY A 25 -7.67 5.90 12.27
N LYS A 26 -6.53 5.20 12.23
CA LYS A 26 -5.61 5.04 13.38
C LYS A 26 -5.20 6.40 13.93
N SER A 27 -5.06 6.48 15.26
CA SER A 27 -4.75 7.74 15.98
C SER A 27 -5.75 8.87 15.75
N GLY A 28 -6.94 8.56 15.25
CA GLY A 28 -7.99 9.54 15.05
C GLY A 28 -7.84 10.41 13.80
N VAL A 29 -6.94 10.05 12.87
CA VAL A 29 -6.70 10.80 11.62
C VAL A 29 -7.89 10.64 10.67
N GLU A 30 -8.37 11.73 10.09
CA GLU A 30 -9.40 11.70 9.06
C GLU A 30 -8.80 11.26 7.72
N HIS A 31 -9.42 10.25 7.09
CA HIS A 31 -9.06 9.78 5.77
C HIS A 31 -10.17 10.08 4.78
N GLN A 32 -9.81 10.72 3.66
CA GLN A 32 -10.67 10.91 2.51
C GLN A 32 -9.98 10.37 1.27
N VAL A 33 -10.45 9.23 0.77
CA VAL A 33 -9.84 8.53 -0.38
C VAL A 33 -10.90 8.37 -1.45
N THR A 34 -10.60 8.80 -2.68
CA THR A 34 -11.48 8.57 -3.83
C THR A 34 -10.75 7.70 -4.83
N LEU A 35 -11.35 6.56 -5.20
CA LEU A 35 -10.92 5.78 -6.36
C LEU A 35 -11.96 5.85 -7.48
N ARG A 36 -11.51 5.65 -8.71
CA ARG A 36 -12.38 5.49 -9.88
C ARG A 36 -12.09 4.16 -10.54
N ASN A 37 -13.01 3.21 -10.41
CA ASN A 37 -12.91 1.90 -11.06
C ASN A 37 -14.30 1.27 -11.17
N GLN A 38 -14.76 1.00 -12.40
CA GLN A 38 -16.10 0.49 -12.65
C GLN A 38 -16.36 -0.88 -12.01
N ARG A 39 -15.36 -1.77 -12.03
CA ARG A 39 -15.47 -3.12 -11.45
C ARG A 39 -15.57 -3.04 -9.93
N LEU A 40 -14.68 -2.27 -9.29
CA LEU A 40 -14.70 -2.10 -7.84
C LEU A 40 -15.96 -1.39 -7.38
N ALA A 41 -16.46 -0.40 -8.12
CA ALA A 41 -17.70 0.31 -7.77
C ALA A 41 -18.91 -0.64 -7.78
N ARG A 42 -18.97 -1.57 -8.75
CA ARG A 42 -20.00 -2.60 -8.79
C ARG A 42 -19.91 -3.57 -7.61
N ILE A 43 -18.69 -4.01 -7.26
CA ILE A 43 -18.48 -4.86 -6.08
C ILE A 43 -18.92 -4.12 -4.81
N MET A 44 -18.53 -2.85 -4.68
CA MET A 44 -18.87 -2.04 -3.52
C MET A 44 -20.37 -1.87 -3.34
N ARG A 45 -21.14 -1.64 -4.42
CA ARG A 45 -22.60 -1.58 -4.33
C ARG A 45 -23.21 -2.88 -3.80
N ARG A 46 -22.74 -4.03 -4.28
CA ARG A 46 -23.19 -5.34 -3.77
C ARG A 46 -22.87 -5.52 -2.28
N CYS A 47 -21.71 -5.04 -1.82
CA CYS A 47 -21.38 -5.04 -0.40
C CYS A 47 -22.35 -4.17 0.42
N MET A 48 -22.76 -3.02 -0.12
CA MET A 48 -23.69 -2.08 0.53
C MET A 48 -25.16 -2.55 0.51
N GLU A 49 -25.53 -3.50 -0.35
CA GLU A 49 -26.88 -4.09 -0.41
C GLU A 49 -27.17 -5.03 0.77
N LEU A 50 -26.13 -5.60 1.39
CA LEU A 50 -26.30 -6.46 2.55
C LEU A 50 -26.69 -5.62 3.78
N PRO A 51 -27.78 -5.98 4.49
CA PRO A 51 -28.22 -5.22 5.66
C PRO A 51 -27.18 -5.31 6.78
N GLY A 52 -27.03 -4.23 7.55
CA GLY A 52 -26.10 -4.14 8.67
C GLY A 52 -25.19 -2.93 8.60
N GLN A 53 -24.31 -2.80 9.61
CA GLN A 53 -23.40 -1.66 9.70
C GLN A 53 -22.08 -1.91 8.98
N HIS A 54 -21.61 -3.16 8.91
CA HIS A 54 -20.33 -3.52 8.31
C HIS A 54 -20.38 -3.41 6.79
N LEU A 55 -19.36 -2.79 6.21
CA LEU A 55 -19.26 -2.67 4.75
C LEU A 55 -18.89 -4.01 4.11
N PHE A 56 -17.88 -4.69 4.64
CA PHE A 56 -17.42 -5.98 4.14
C PHE A 56 -18.01 -7.09 5.01
N GLN A 57 -18.96 -7.82 4.44
CA GLN A 57 -19.65 -8.93 5.08
C GLN A 57 -20.09 -9.94 4.02
N TYR A 58 -20.35 -11.17 4.43
CA TYR A 58 -20.84 -12.26 3.59
C TYR A 58 -21.95 -13.02 4.31
N LEU A 59 -22.73 -13.79 3.54
CA LEU A 59 -23.69 -14.75 4.05
C LEU A 59 -23.03 -16.14 4.00
N ASP A 60 -23.11 -16.89 5.09
CA ASP A 60 -22.74 -18.30 5.08
C ASP A 60 -23.84 -19.16 4.44
N GLU A 61 -23.61 -20.47 4.41
CA GLU A 61 -24.52 -21.46 3.83
C GLU A 61 -25.91 -21.48 4.48
N ASN A 62 -26.02 -21.03 5.73
CA ASN A 62 -27.27 -20.94 6.48
C ASN A 62 -27.95 -19.56 6.33
N GLY A 63 -27.41 -18.68 5.49
CA GLY A 63 -27.88 -17.30 5.34
C GLY A 63 -27.53 -16.39 6.52
N THR A 64 -26.61 -16.82 7.41
CA THR A 64 -26.15 -16.02 8.54
C THR A 64 -25.09 -15.04 8.07
N ARG A 65 -25.18 -13.79 8.54
CA ARG A 65 -24.24 -12.72 8.17
C ARG A 65 -23.00 -12.77 9.02
N HIS A 66 -21.84 -12.66 8.37
CA HIS A 66 -20.53 -12.58 9.02
C HIS A 66 -19.74 -11.37 8.50
N PRO A 67 -19.12 -10.57 9.37
CA PRO A 67 -18.19 -9.54 8.93
C PRO A 67 -16.91 -10.18 8.38
N VAL A 68 -16.29 -9.54 7.40
CA VAL A 68 -14.93 -9.91 6.96
C VAL A 68 -13.93 -9.30 7.94
N SER A 69 -13.16 -10.14 8.62
CA SER A 69 -12.12 -9.76 9.57
C SER A 69 -10.74 -9.59 8.91
N SER A 70 -9.79 -9.02 9.64
CA SER A 70 -8.39 -8.99 9.19
C SER A 70 -7.77 -10.39 9.11
N SER A 71 -8.23 -11.32 9.95
CA SER A 71 -7.77 -12.70 9.93
C SER A 71 -8.18 -13.41 8.65
N ASP A 72 -9.43 -13.22 8.21
CA ASP A 72 -9.93 -13.80 6.95
C ASP A 72 -9.11 -13.32 5.75
N VAL A 73 -8.79 -12.02 5.72
CA VAL A 73 -7.98 -11.43 4.64
C VAL A 73 -6.55 -12.00 4.65
N ASN A 74 -5.90 -12.08 5.80
CA ASN A 74 -4.54 -12.61 5.88
C ASN A 74 -4.50 -14.11 5.56
N GLN A 75 -5.49 -14.88 6.03
CA GLN A 75 -5.61 -16.30 5.69
C GLN A 75 -5.78 -16.49 4.17
N PHE A 76 -6.61 -15.68 3.53
CA PHE A 76 -6.77 -15.70 2.08
C PHE A 76 -5.46 -15.38 1.34
N ILE A 77 -4.70 -14.38 1.78
CA ILE A 77 -3.40 -14.03 1.18
C ILE A 77 -2.41 -15.19 1.30
N GLN A 78 -2.30 -15.80 2.48
CA GLN A 78 -1.40 -16.94 2.71
C GLN A 78 -1.79 -18.13 1.82
N GLN A 79 -3.07 -18.47 1.75
CA GLN A 79 -3.57 -19.56 0.90
C GLN A 79 -3.27 -19.33 -0.59
N MET A 80 -3.44 -18.10 -1.07
CA MET A 80 -3.23 -17.77 -2.49
C MET A 80 -1.75 -17.68 -2.88
N THR A 81 -0.86 -17.35 -1.93
CA THR A 81 0.56 -17.11 -2.20
C THR A 81 1.45 -18.29 -1.84
N GLY A 82 1.02 -19.16 -0.91
CA GLY A 82 1.84 -20.26 -0.39
C GLY A 82 3.02 -19.81 0.48
N GLY A 83 3.10 -18.52 0.82
CA GLY A 83 4.16 -17.95 1.66
C GLY A 83 3.60 -17.16 2.83
N ASP A 84 4.51 -16.70 3.70
CA ASP A 84 4.18 -15.93 4.91
C ASP A 84 3.88 -14.45 4.62
N PHE A 85 3.12 -14.19 3.56
CA PHE A 85 2.67 -12.85 3.20
C PHE A 85 1.40 -12.46 3.94
N THR A 86 1.31 -11.18 4.26
CA THR A 86 0.20 -10.54 4.96
C THR A 86 -0.26 -9.29 4.21
N ALA A 87 -1.38 -8.72 4.65
CA ALA A 87 -1.84 -7.43 4.11
C ALA A 87 -0.82 -6.29 4.30
N LYS A 88 0.09 -6.40 5.28
CA LYS A 88 1.15 -5.40 5.52
C LYS A 88 2.13 -5.34 4.34
N ASP A 89 2.41 -6.48 3.71
CA ASP A 89 3.46 -6.60 2.70
C ASP A 89 3.15 -5.81 1.43
N TYR A 90 1.86 -5.65 1.09
CA TYR A 90 1.45 -4.72 0.04
C TYR A 90 1.92 -3.29 0.28
N ARG A 91 1.88 -2.83 1.54
CA ARG A 91 2.32 -1.46 1.91
C ARG A 91 3.84 -1.37 1.99
N THR A 92 4.51 -2.42 2.44
CA THR A 92 5.98 -2.49 2.45
C THR A 92 6.54 -2.46 1.02
N TRP A 93 5.94 -3.25 0.12
CA TRP A 93 6.30 -3.28 -1.29
C TRP A 93 6.07 -1.93 -1.97
N ALA A 94 4.86 -1.37 -1.84
CA ALA A 94 4.53 -0.07 -2.42
C ALA A 94 5.38 1.07 -1.84
N GLY A 95 5.64 1.05 -0.53
CA GLY A 95 6.50 2.03 0.14
C GLY A 95 7.94 2.00 -0.38
N SER A 96 8.49 0.80 -0.52
CA SER A 96 9.85 0.59 -1.04
C SER A 96 9.97 0.99 -2.52
N ALA A 97 8.97 0.65 -3.34
CA ALA A 97 8.98 0.99 -4.76
C ALA A 97 8.89 2.51 -4.98
N LEU A 98 8.03 3.19 -4.22
CA LEU A 98 7.94 4.65 -4.24
C LEU A 98 9.23 5.32 -3.76
N ALA A 99 9.80 4.85 -2.64
CA ALA A 99 11.03 5.41 -2.11
C ALA A 99 12.19 5.28 -3.12
N LEU A 100 12.34 4.11 -3.73
CA LEU A 100 13.35 3.87 -4.77
C LEU A 100 13.15 4.80 -5.97
N GLU A 101 11.92 4.92 -6.46
CA GLU A 101 11.58 5.78 -7.61
C GLU A 101 11.84 7.27 -7.33
N TYR A 102 11.68 7.72 -6.09
CA TYR A 102 11.94 9.09 -5.69
C TYR A 102 13.44 9.35 -5.51
N LEU A 103 14.14 8.46 -4.80
CA LEU A 103 15.55 8.62 -4.49
C LEU A 103 16.44 8.52 -5.72
N ARG A 104 16.12 7.65 -6.70
CA ARG A 104 16.90 7.56 -7.94
C ARG A 104 16.93 8.84 -8.78
N LYS A 105 16.01 9.79 -8.52
CA LYS A 105 15.91 11.09 -9.20
C LYS A 105 16.51 12.24 -8.39
N ARG A 106 17.02 11.95 -7.19
CA ARG A 106 17.53 12.96 -6.26
C ARG A 106 19.05 12.89 -6.20
N GLU A 107 19.65 14.01 -5.81
CA GLU A 107 21.09 14.10 -5.59
C GLU A 107 21.48 13.32 -4.33
N TRP A 108 22.43 12.39 -4.50
CA TRP A 108 23.00 11.57 -3.44
C TRP A 108 24.33 12.14 -2.91
N GLN A 109 24.81 13.24 -3.50
CA GLN A 109 25.97 14.00 -3.03
C GLN A 109 25.73 15.50 -3.18
N PRO A 110 26.36 16.34 -2.34
CA PRO A 110 27.18 15.95 -1.17
C PRO A 110 26.33 15.33 -0.04
N GLU A 111 26.98 14.73 0.97
CA GLU A 111 26.30 13.93 2.01
C GLU A 111 25.16 14.71 2.73
N ALA A 112 25.34 16.01 2.98
CA ALA A 112 24.30 16.85 3.57
C ALA A 112 23.01 16.90 2.72
N VAL A 113 23.16 17.00 1.38
CA VAL A 113 22.05 16.98 0.42
C VAL A 113 21.40 15.60 0.39
N ALA A 114 22.20 14.53 0.42
CA ALA A 114 21.71 13.16 0.47
C ALA A 114 20.84 12.90 1.72
N ARG A 115 21.32 13.30 2.90
CA ARG A 115 20.58 13.16 4.17
C ARG A 115 19.26 13.93 4.13
N HIS A 116 19.26 15.16 3.59
CA HIS A 116 18.03 15.94 3.40
C HIS A 116 17.05 15.21 2.46
N ASN A 117 17.54 14.73 1.32
CA ASN A 117 16.72 14.01 0.33
C ASN A 117 16.10 12.73 0.89
N LEU A 118 16.84 11.97 1.71
CA LEU A 118 16.30 10.81 2.43
C LEU A 118 15.13 11.19 3.35
N VAL A 119 15.29 12.26 4.14
CA VAL A 119 14.23 12.72 5.05
C VAL A 119 12.99 13.15 4.28
N GLU A 120 13.15 13.92 3.21
CA GLU A 120 12.02 14.38 2.40
C GLU A 120 11.32 13.22 1.68
N THR A 121 12.06 12.26 1.11
CA THR A 121 11.45 11.06 0.53
C THR A 121 10.66 10.26 1.56
N VAL A 122 11.20 10.06 2.77
CA VAL A 122 10.47 9.35 3.83
C VAL A 122 9.17 10.07 4.18
N LYS A 123 9.15 11.41 4.25
CA LYS A 123 7.94 12.20 4.49
C LYS A 123 6.93 12.06 3.34
N GLU A 124 7.40 12.09 2.10
CA GLU A 124 6.54 11.93 0.92
C GLU A 124 5.87 10.55 0.89
N VAL A 125 6.66 9.48 1.10
CA VAL A 125 6.17 8.11 1.15
C VAL A 125 5.24 7.91 2.35
N SER A 126 5.58 8.49 3.52
CA SER A 126 4.73 8.35 4.71
C SER A 126 3.37 9.00 4.52
N ARG A 127 3.29 10.15 3.82
CA ARG A 127 2.03 10.79 3.45
C ARG A 127 1.20 9.92 2.51
N GLN A 128 1.82 9.29 1.52
CA GLN A 128 1.11 8.38 0.62
C GLN A 128 0.57 7.15 1.34
N LEU A 129 1.35 6.59 2.26
CA LEU A 129 0.92 5.42 3.03
C LEU A 129 -0.04 5.79 4.17
N GLY A 130 -0.07 7.04 4.64
CA GLY A 130 -0.82 7.45 5.82
C GLY A 130 -0.18 6.99 7.14
N ASN A 131 1.16 6.98 7.19
CA ASN A 131 1.94 6.66 8.38
C ASN A 131 2.71 7.91 8.88
N THR A 132 3.26 7.86 10.10
CA THR A 132 4.28 8.84 10.50
C THR A 132 5.60 8.57 9.76
N PRO A 133 6.45 9.59 9.54
CA PRO A 133 7.76 9.39 8.90
C PRO A 133 8.63 8.33 9.60
N ALA A 134 8.65 8.34 10.94
CA ALA A 134 9.41 7.37 11.73
C ALA A 134 8.94 5.92 11.48
N VAL A 135 7.63 5.67 11.54
CA VAL A 135 7.05 4.34 11.29
C VAL A 135 7.25 3.93 9.82
N CYS A 136 7.12 4.87 8.88
CA CYS A 136 7.35 4.61 7.46
C CYS A 136 8.78 4.12 7.21
N ARG A 137 9.77 4.85 7.72
CA ARG A 137 11.19 4.51 7.60
C ARG A 137 11.51 3.16 8.22
N GLN A 138 10.98 2.88 9.41
CA GLN A 138 11.33 1.68 10.17
C GLN A 138 10.62 0.41 9.64
N CYS A 139 9.40 0.54 9.12
CA CYS A 139 8.53 -0.62 8.91
C CYS A 139 8.04 -0.83 7.46
N TYR A 140 8.23 0.14 6.56
CA TYR A 140 7.58 0.13 5.24
C TYR A 140 8.52 0.41 4.05
N ILE A 141 9.74 0.85 4.28
CA ILE A 141 10.74 1.05 3.22
C ILE A 141 11.87 0.05 3.47
N HIS A 142 12.22 -0.72 2.44
CA HIS A 142 13.31 -1.69 2.50
C HIS A 142 14.66 -0.98 2.77
N PRO A 143 15.47 -1.44 3.75
CA PRO A 143 16.70 -0.77 4.14
C PRO A 143 17.71 -0.59 2.99
N ASP A 144 17.85 -1.59 2.12
CA ASP A 144 18.72 -1.54 0.94
C ASP A 144 18.46 -0.34 0.03
N VAL A 145 17.23 0.16 -0.04
CA VAL A 145 16.92 1.36 -0.83
C VAL A 145 17.66 2.58 -0.28
N PHE A 146 17.81 2.70 1.04
CA PHE A 146 18.55 3.80 1.66
C PHE A 146 20.05 3.65 1.46
N GLU A 147 20.57 2.44 1.57
CA GLU A 147 21.99 2.13 1.38
C GLU A 147 22.45 2.36 -0.07
N ALA A 148 21.64 1.90 -1.04
CA ALA A 148 21.86 2.12 -2.46
C ALA A 148 21.77 3.60 -2.84
N PHE A 149 20.95 4.39 -2.15
CA PHE A 149 20.91 5.83 -2.37
C PHE A 149 22.19 6.49 -1.88
N ALA A 150 22.62 6.19 -0.66
CA ALA A 150 23.79 6.80 -0.05
C ALA A 150 25.10 6.50 -0.81
N SER A 151 25.17 5.36 -1.51
CA SER A 151 26.30 4.95 -2.34
C SER A 151 26.22 5.42 -3.80
N GLY A 152 25.10 6.04 -4.21
CA GLY A 152 24.88 6.50 -5.58
C GLY A 152 24.48 5.41 -6.57
N GLU A 153 24.26 4.18 -6.11
CA GLU A 153 23.82 3.04 -6.92
C GLU A 153 22.45 3.31 -7.56
N LEU A 154 21.50 3.88 -6.80
CA LEU A 154 20.16 4.15 -7.33
C LEU A 154 20.17 5.08 -8.55
N ALA A 155 21.11 6.03 -8.62
CA ALA A 155 21.23 6.96 -9.74
C ALA A 155 21.60 6.27 -11.06
N ARG A 156 22.16 5.05 -10.98
CA ARG A 156 22.58 4.24 -12.14
C ARG A 156 21.55 3.16 -12.50
N LEU A 157 20.52 2.96 -11.68
CA LEU A 157 19.53 1.92 -11.93
C LEU A 157 18.70 2.22 -13.19
N PRO A 158 18.64 1.29 -14.15
CA PRO A 158 17.80 1.45 -15.32
C PRO A 158 16.33 1.42 -14.92
N ARG A 159 15.52 2.31 -15.50
CA ARG A 159 14.07 2.24 -15.32
C ARG A 159 13.54 0.99 -16.02
N ALA A 160 12.85 0.12 -15.27
CA ALA A 160 12.20 -1.02 -15.87
C ALA A 160 10.88 -0.65 -16.56
N ARG A 161 10.55 -1.38 -17.63
CA ARG A 161 9.23 -1.27 -18.27
C ARG A 161 8.17 -1.96 -17.42
N LYS A 162 6.97 -1.38 -17.42
CA LYS A 162 5.77 -1.96 -16.83
C LYS A 162 5.58 -3.41 -17.33
N ARG A 163 5.27 -4.33 -16.43
CA ARG A 163 4.89 -5.72 -16.76
C ARG A 163 3.40 -5.92 -16.50
N LYS A 164 2.86 -7.05 -16.96
CA LYS A 164 1.49 -7.44 -16.60
C LYS A 164 1.41 -7.50 -15.08
N TRP A 165 0.51 -6.72 -14.49
CA TRP A 165 0.26 -6.58 -13.04
C TRP A 165 1.25 -5.76 -12.19
N LEU A 166 2.41 -5.38 -12.73
CA LEU A 166 3.41 -4.60 -12.00
C LEU A 166 3.68 -3.26 -12.69
N SER A 167 3.67 -2.17 -11.93
CA SER A 167 4.11 -0.85 -12.39
C SER A 167 5.61 -0.85 -12.75
N GLY A 168 6.08 0.18 -13.46
CA GLY A 168 7.52 0.28 -13.78
C GLY A 168 8.38 0.41 -12.53
N GLU A 169 7.87 1.10 -11.50
CA GLU A 169 8.49 1.28 -10.19
C GLU A 169 8.60 -0.06 -9.45
N GLU A 170 7.53 -0.86 -9.47
CA GLU A 170 7.52 -2.21 -8.86
C GLU A 170 8.49 -3.16 -9.56
N VAL A 171 8.57 -3.13 -10.90
CA VAL A 171 9.55 -3.95 -11.64
C VAL A 171 10.98 -3.49 -11.37
N THR A 172 11.21 -2.18 -11.22
CA THR A 172 12.54 -1.64 -10.89
C THR A 172 12.96 -2.12 -9.50
N LEU A 173 12.06 -2.06 -8.51
CA LEU A 173 12.32 -2.60 -7.17
C LEU A 173 12.59 -4.11 -7.20
N LEU A 174 11.78 -4.87 -7.94
CA LEU A 174 11.95 -6.32 -8.06
C LEU A 174 13.34 -6.69 -8.57
N ASN A 175 13.79 -6.06 -9.67
CA ASN A 175 15.11 -6.32 -10.21
C ASN A 175 16.21 -5.94 -9.21
N PHE A 176 16.10 -4.76 -8.61
CA PHE A 176 17.05 -4.27 -7.60
C PHE A 176 17.22 -5.24 -6.42
N LEU A 177 16.11 -5.73 -5.85
CA LEU A 177 16.17 -6.68 -4.73
C LEU A 177 16.64 -8.08 -5.15
N THR A 178 16.30 -8.51 -6.37
CA THR A 178 16.74 -9.82 -6.90
C THR A 178 18.25 -9.85 -7.11
N GLU A 179 18.84 -8.76 -7.58
CA GLU A 179 20.30 -8.65 -7.75
C GLU A 179 21.06 -8.69 -6.42
N ARG A 180 20.44 -8.19 -5.34
CA ARG A 180 21.03 -8.12 -4.00
C ARG A 180 20.83 -9.38 -3.16
N ASN A 181 19.81 -10.16 -3.46
CA ASN A 181 19.55 -11.44 -2.81
C ASN A 181 19.29 -12.53 -3.86
N PRO A 182 20.33 -12.94 -4.61
CA PRO A 182 20.20 -14.02 -5.57
C PRO A 182 19.84 -15.32 -4.82
N ALA A 183 18.85 -16.04 -5.36
CA ALA A 183 18.38 -17.30 -4.82
C ALA A 183 19.46 -18.39 -4.80
#